data_AF-A0A3E1EM90-F1
#
_entry.id   AF-A0A3E1EM90-F1
#
_cell.length_a   1.000
_cell.length_b   1.000
_cell.length_c   1.000
_cell.angle_alpha   90.00
_cell.angle_beta   90.00
_cell.angle_gamma   90.00
#
_symmetry.space_group_name_H-M   'P 1'
#
loop_
_entity.id
_entity.type
_entity.pdbx_description
1 polymer ?
#
loop_
_entity_poly.entity_id
_entity_poly.type
_entity_poly.pdbx_seq_one_letter_code
_entity_poly.pdbx_strand_id
1 'polypeptide(L)'
;MPRRRPTERDLDEIRGGFTLIEILLAIALMGLLAAVLVTGSVNLLSDKPATPEATFWKAVQQSRATALTAEHDVRLSYEAKEQAFVLNDGVTPLSLPVPPMRELTVDFLAAQAGQSSVLIGGELVDTKTVPAVTFYPDGTCSAFRVQFRSGGAARVLVIDPWTCAQVLPRGDNTP
;
A
#
# COMPACT_ATOMS: atom_id res chain seq x y z
N MET A 1 -64.14 37.80 48.08
CA MET A 1 -63.39 36.70 47.43
C MET A 1 -63.02 37.13 46.02
N PRO A 2 -61.75 37.45 45.70
CA PRO A 2 -61.31 37.62 44.32
C PRO A 2 -60.43 36.45 43.84
N ARG A 3 -60.76 36.01 42.63
CA ARG A 3 -60.26 34.87 41.86
C ARG A 3 -58.83 35.14 41.35
N ARG A 4 -57.86 34.27 41.64
CA ARG A 4 -56.50 34.36 41.06
C ARG A 4 -56.58 34.17 39.54
N ARG A 5 -56.04 35.12 38.76
CA ARG A 5 -55.72 34.89 37.34
C ARG A 5 -54.40 34.12 37.25
N PRO A 6 -54.26 33.15 36.34
CA PRO A 6 -52.96 32.59 36.02
C PRO A 6 -52.11 33.71 35.39
N THR A 7 -50.95 33.98 35.97
CA THR A 7 -49.94 34.88 35.39
C THR A 7 -49.26 34.19 34.22
N GLU A 8 -49.05 34.93 33.13
CA GLU A 8 -48.46 34.58 31.83
C GLU A 8 -47.07 33.88 31.83
N ARG A 9 -46.59 33.39 32.97
CA ARG A 9 -45.28 32.74 33.12
C ARG A 9 -45.21 31.31 32.59
N ASP A 10 -46.29 30.79 32.01
CA ASP A 10 -46.38 29.40 31.50
C ASP A 10 -46.12 29.26 29.99
N LEU A 11 -45.76 30.34 29.28
CA LEU A 11 -45.61 30.32 27.80
C LEU A 11 -44.19 30.60 27.29
N ASP A 12 -43.22 30.87 28.17
CA ASP A 12 -41.86 31.25 27.77
C ASP A 12 -40.83 30.13 27.99
N GLU A 13 -41.31 28.90 28.11
CA GLU A 13 -40.47 27.72 27.97
C GLU A 13 -40.52 27.28 26.49
N ILE A 14 -39.34 27.05 25.90
CA ILE A 14 -39.09 26.61 24.51
C ILE A 14 -38.97 27.73 23.45
N ARG A 15 -37.93 28.58 23.53
CA ARG A 15 -37.27 29.19 22.34
C ARG A 15 -35.78 29.47 22.56
N GLY A 16 -34.98 28.42 22.75
CA GLY A 16 -33.52 28.48 22.56
C GLY A 16 -33.16 27.84 21.22
N GLY A 17 -33.02 28.65 20.17
CA GLY A 17 -32.49 28.19 18.87
C GLY A 17 -30.97 28.32 18.83
N PHE A 18 -30.30 27.42 18.11
CA PHE A 18 -28.86 27.54 17.86
C PHE A 18 -28.56 28.77 17.02
N THR A 19 -27.56 29.53 17.44
CA THR A 19 -27.12 30.70 16.68
C THR A 19 -26.37 30.27 15.43
N LEU A 20 -26.36 31.12 14.39
CA LEU A 20 -25.63 30.84 13.15
C LEU A 20 -24.13 30.63 13.41
N ILE A 21 -23.56 31.37 14.38
CA ILE A 21 -22.15 31.22 14.77
C ILE A 21 -21.87 29.88 15.43
N GLU A 22 -22.81 29.34 16.21
CA GLU A 22 -22.68 28.06 16.91
C GLU A 22 -22.76 26.87 15.95
N ILE A 23 -23.63 26.95 14.94
CA ILE A 23 -23.70 25.95 13.86
C ILE A 23 -22.40 25.97 13.04
N LEU A 24 -21.90 27.15 12.68
CA LEU A 24 -20.63 27.26 11.97
C LEU A 24 -19.45 26.74 12.79
N LEU A 25 -19.43 27.03 14.10
CA LEU A 25 -18.40 26.53 15.01
C LEU A 25 -18.44 25.00 15.12
N ALA A 26 -19.63 24.41 15.25
CA ALA A 26 -19.80 22.96 15.32
C ALA A 26 -19.29 22.27 14.04
N ILE A 27 -19.63 22.81 12.86
CA ILE A 27 -19.16 22.27 11.58
C ILE A 27 -17.64 22.41 11.45
N ALA A 28 -17.07 23.56 11.83
CA ALA A 28 -15.63 23.77 11.84
C ALA A 28 -14.90 22.77 12.76
N LEU A 29 -15.46 22.49 13.94
CA LEU A 29 -14.91 21.53 14.90
C LEU A 29 -14.97 20.10 14.35
N MET A 30 -16.09 19.71 13.76
CA MET A 30 -16.24 18.39 13.12
C MET A 30 -15.24 18.21 11.96
N GLY A 31 -15.05 19.24 11.13
CA GLY A 31 -14.06 19.21 10.06
C GLY A 31 -12.63 19.06 10.56
N LEU A 32 -12.27 19.80 11.62
CA LEU A 32 -10.95 19.70 12.25
C LEU A 32 -10.70 18.31 12.85
N LEU A 33 -11.69 17.76 13.57
CA LEU A 33 -11.60 16.42 14.16
C LEU A 33 -11.49 15.34 13.08
N ALA A 34 -12.26 15.46 11.99
CA ALA A 34 -12.17 14.53 10.87
C ALA A 34 -10.78 14.56 10.22
N ALA A 35 -10.21 15.74 9.98
CA ALA A 35 -8.87 15.88 9.41
C ALA A 35 -7.80 15.27 10.31
N VAL A 36 -7.83 15.57 11.61
CA VAL A 36 -6.87 15.01 12.58
C VAL A 36 -6.99 13.50 12.69
N LEU A 37 -8.21 12.96 12.70
CA LEU A 37 -8.42 11.51 12.79
C LEU A 37 -7.91 10.78 11.55
N VAL A 38 -8.16 11.32 10.35
CA VAL A 38 -7.67 10.74 9.09
C VAL A 38 -6.15 10.75 9.09
N THR A 39 -5.50 11.90 9.32
CA THR A 39 -4.04 12.02 9.30
C THR A 39 -3.36 11.22 10.42
N GLY A 40 -3.92 11.22 11.63
CA GLY A 40 -3.38 10.51 12.78
C GLY A 40 -3.44 8.99 12.64
N SER A 41 -4.52 8.46 12.06
CA SER A 41 -4.68 7.02 11.84
C SER A 41 -3.64 6.48 10.86
N VAL A 42 -3.32 7.21 9.78
CA VAL A 42 -2.30 6.76 8.82
C VAL A 42 -0.92 6.62 9.47
N ASN A 43 -0.59 7.53 10.39
CA ASN A 43 0.69 7.51 11.09
C ASN A 43 0.78 6.37 12.12
N LEU A 44 -0.29 6.10 12.87
CA LEU A 44 -0.31 5.02 13.87
C LEU A 44 -0.32 3.61 13.26
N LEU A 45 -0.94 3.42 12.10
CA LEU A 45 -0.86 2.15 11.38
C LEU A 45 0.51 1.91 10.73
N SER A 46 1.35 2.94 10.62
CA SER A 46 2.68 2.87 9.99
C SER A 46 3.80 2.46 10.95
N ASP A 47 3.52 2.19 12.23
CA ASP A 47 4.51 1.89 13.26
C ASP A 47 5.21 0.52 13.11
N LYS A 48 4.75 -0.33 12.19
CA LYS A 48 5.48 -1.54 11.85
C LYS A 48 6.59 -1.19 10.84
N PRO A 49 7.88 -1.46 11.13
CA PRO A 49 8.93 -1.25 10.14
C PRO A 49 8.57 -2.04 8.88
N ALA A 50 8.41 -1.33 7.77
CA ALA A 50 7.99 -1.93 6.51
C ALA A 50 9.04 -2.97 6.09
N THR A 51 8.68 -4.26 6.17
CA THR A 51 9.56 -5.32 5.67
C THR A 51 9.81 -5.11 4.16
N PRO A 52 10.94 -5.57 3.60
CA PRO A 52 11.21 -5.48 2.17
C PRO A 52 10.07 -6.03 1.32
N GLU A 53 9.44 -7.11 1.77
CA GLU A 53 8.25 -7.70 1.15
C GLU A 53 7.01 -6.78 1.24
N ALA A 54 6.79 -6.12 2.37
CA ALA A 54 5.70 -5.15 2.51
C ALA A 54 5.90 -3.93 1.59
N THR A 55 7.13 -3.40 1.50
CA THR A 55 7.46 -2.32 0.56
C THR A 55 7.33 -2.77 -0.89
N PHE A 56 7.73 -4.02 -1.20
CA PHE A 56 7.49 -4.62 -2.51
C PHE A 56 6.00 -4.65 -2.86
N TRP A 57 5.14 -5.15 -1.96
CA TRP A 57 3.71 -5.18 -2.22
C TRP A 57 3.10 -3.78 -2.37
N LYS A 58 3.58 -2.80 -1.60
CA LYS A 58 3.21 -1.39 -1.81
C LYS A 58 3.62 -0.91 -3.21
N ALA A 59 4.83 -1.24 -3.65
CA ALA A 59 5.33 -0.89 -4.97
C ALA A 59 4.48 -1.53 -6.08
N VAL A 60 4.15 -2.82 -5.96
CA VAL A 60 3.26 -3.53 -6.90
C VAL A 60 1.90 -2.86 -7.01
N GLN A 61 1.25 -2.58 -5.87
CA GLN A 61 -0.06 -1.92 -5.86
C GLN A 61 0.00 -0.51 -6.46
N GLN A 62 1.06 0.23 -6.16
CA GLN A 62 1.24 1.56 -6.68
C GLN A 62 1.57 1.57 -8.18
N SER A 63 2.40 0.65 -8.68
CA SER A 63 2.68 0.50 -10.11
C SER A 63 1.41 0.20 -10.89
N ARG A 64 0.60 -0.74 -10.38
CA ARG A 64 -0.68 -1.10 -11.00
C ARG A 64 -1.66 0.06 -11.00
N ALA A 65 -1.80 0.76 -9.87
CA ALA A 65 -2.69 1.92 -9.76
C ALA A 65 -2.24 3.07 -10.69
N THR A 66 -0.94 3.34 -10.76
CA THR A 66 -0.39 4.35 -11.67
C THR A 66 -0.62 3.96 -13.13
N ALA A 67 -0.38 2.71 -13.53
CA ALA A 67 -0.61 2.26 -14.90
C ALA A 67 -2.08 2.40 -15.31
N LEU A 68 -3.01 2.04 -14.42
CA LEU A 68 -4.45 2.20 -14.62
C LEU A 68 -4.87 3.68 -14.72
N THR A 69 -4.33 4.53 -13.86
CA THR A 69 -4.76 5.94 -13.78
C THR A 69 -4.16 6.78 -14.90
N ALA A 70 -2.93 6.48 -15.28
CA ALA A 70 -2.17 7.24 -16.27
C ALA A 70 -2.27 6.67 -17.68
N GLU A 71 -2.94 5.52 -17.85
CA GLU A 71 -3.21 4.84 -19.13
C GLU A 71 -1.96 4.50 -19.95
N HIS A 72 -0.85 4.19 -19.28
CA HIS A 72 0.38 3.72 -19.92
C HIS A 72 1.18 2.75 -19.04
N ASP A 73 2.15 2.10 -19.67
CA ASP A 73 2.98 1.10 -19.02
C ASP A 73 3.87 1.70 -17.92
N VAL A 74 3.87 1.07 -16.75
CA VAL A 74 4.75 1.43 -15.62
C VAL A 74 5.75 0.31 -15.39
N ARG A 75 7.05 0.64 -15.35
CA ARG A 75 8.11 -0.30 -15.01
C ARG A 75 8.46 -0.23 -13.53
N LEU A 76 8.51 -1.37 -12.87
CA LEU A 76 8.99 -1.53 -11.50
C LEU A 76 10.38 -2.17 -11.52
N SER A 77 11.37 -1.49 -10.94
CA SER A 77 12.74 -1.98 -10.73
C SER A 77 13.13 -1.91 -9.25
N TYR A 78 14.26 -2.53 -8.90
CA TYR A 78 14.86 -2.42 -7.57
C TYR A 78 16.29 -1.88 -7.69
N GLU A 79 16.57 -0.78 -7.01
CA GLU A 79 17.87 -0.13 -6.99
C GLU A 79 18.65 -0.56 -5.74
N ALA A 80 19.59 -1.48 -5.90
CA ALA A 80 20.32 -2.08 -4.79
C ALA A 80 21.16 -1.08 -3.97
N LYS A 81 21.66 -0.02 -4.61
CA LYS A 81 22.46 1.03 -3.94
C LYS A 81 21.62 1.89 -3.01
N GLU A 82 20.44 2.29 -3.48
CA GLU A 82 19.50 3.13 -2.75
C GLU A 82 18.56 2.30 -1.86
N GLN A 83 18.65 0.96 -1.94
CA GLN A 83 17.73 -0.01 -1.32
C GLN A 83 16.27 0.41 -1.49
N ALA A 84 15.85 0.65 -2.73
CA ALA A 84 14.53 1.17 -3.03
C ALA A 84 13.88 0.49 -4.23
N PHE A 85 12.56 0.34 -4.17
CA PHE A 85 11.77 0.00 -5.35
C PHE A 85 11.47 1.27 -6.14
N VAL A 86 11.73 1.26 -7.45
CA VAL A 86 11.56 2.42 -8.32
C VAL A 86 10.49 2.12 -9.35
N LEU A 87 9.48 2.98 -9.39
CA LEU A 87 8.41 2.97 -10.36
C LEU A 87 8.74 4.00 -11.42
N ASN A 88 8.77 3.60 -12.69
CA ASN A 88 9.10 4.47 -13.81
C ASN A 88 7.99 4.41 -14.86
N ASP A 89 7.31 5.54 -15.02
CA ASP A 89 6.20 5.78 -15.93
C ASP A 89 6.64 6.63 -17.16
N GLY A 90 7.94 6.95 -17.25
CA GLY A 90 8.51 7.81 -18.28
C GLY A 90 8.43 9.31 -17.98
N VAL A 91 7.79 9.73 -16.88
CA VAL A 91 7.64 11.14 -16.48
C VAL A 91 8.53 11.48 -15.30
N THR A 92 8.27 10.90 -14.13
CA THR A 92 9.05 11.15 -12.91
C THR A 92 9.08 9.88 -12.08
N PRO A 93 10.27 9.25 -11.95
CA PRO A 93 10.37 8.03 -11.19
C PRO A 93 9.97 8.24 -9.73
N LEU A 94 9.11 7.37 -9.22
CA LEU A 94 8.76 7.33 -7.81
C LEU A 94 9.63 6.27 -7.12
N SER A 95 10.34 6.68 -6.07
CA SER A 95 11.16 5.78 -5.26
C SER A 95 10.48 5.44 -3.94
N LEU A 96 10.43 4.15 -3.61
CA LEU A 96 9.90 3.60 -2.37
C LEU A 96 11.05 2.93 -1.59
N PRO A 97 11.63 3.64 -0.61
CA PRO A 97 12.77 3.12 0.13
C PRO A 97 12.37 1.94 1.01
N VAL A 98 13.23 0.94 1.05
CA VAL A 98 13.19 -0.17 2.00
C VAL A 98 14.02 0.22 3.23
N PRO A 99 13.59 -0.10 4.46
CA PRO A 99 14.43 0.12 5.64
C PRO A 99 15.80 -0.55 5.45
N PRO A 100 16.89 0.16 5.75
CA PRO A 100 18.23 -0.31 5.41
C PRO A 100 18.52 -1.63 6.11
N MET A 101 18.92 -2.62 5.31
CA MET A 101 19.18 -3.98 5.75
C MET A 101 20.53 -4.45 5.22
N ARG A 102 21.32 -5.12 6.07
CA ARG A 102 22.57 -5.74 5.62
C ARG A 102 22.26 -6.86 4.63
N GLU A 103 23.05 -6.89 3.55
CA GLU A 103 23.07 -7.97 2.57
C GLU A 103 21.70 -8.25 1.93
N LEU A 104 20.81 -7.26 1.88
CA LEU A 104 19.53 -7.39 1.18
C LEU A 104 19.77 -7.40 -0.33
N THR A 105 19.42 -8.51 -0.97
CA THR A 105 19.30 -8.60 -2.42
C THR A 105 17.85 -8.85 -2.80
N VAL A 106 17.38 -8.12 -3.81
CA VAL A 106 16.07 -8.33 -4.42
C VAL A 106 16.27 -8.47 -5.91
N ASP A 107 15.90 -9.63 -6.44
CA ASP A 107 16.02 -9.94 -7.86
C ASP A 107 14.64 -10.20 -8.44
N PHE A 108 14.31 -9.52 -9.55
CA PHE A 108 13.20 -9.96 -10.39
C PHE A 108 13.69 -11.06 -11.32
N LEU A 109 12.88 -12.10 -11.50
CA LEU A 109 13.20 -13.27 -12.29
C LEU A 109 12.13 -13.49 -13.34
N ALA A 110 12.50 -14.08 -14.48
CA ALA A 110 11.54 -14.51 -15.48
C ALA A 110 10.51 -15.51 -14.92
N ALA A 111 9.29 -15.54 -15.49
CA ALA A 111 8.21 -16.41 -15.03
C ALA A 111 8.57 -17.91 -15.03
N GLN A 112 9.28 -18.38 -16.06
CA GLN A 112 9.70 -19.77 -16.17
C GLN A 112 10.88 -20.07 -15.24
N ALA A 113 10.65 -20.92 -14.24
CA ALA A 113 11.70 -21.48 -13.40
C ALA A 113 12.60 -22.45 -14.18
N GLY A 114 13.91 -22.42 -13.90
CA GLY A 114 14.82 -23.52 -14.27
C GLY A 114 15.48 -23.44 -15.65
N GLN A 115 15.42 -22.31 -16.36
CA GLN A 115 16.23 -22.13 -17.58
C GLN A 115 17.71 -21.88 -17.26
N SER A 116 18.04 -21.36 -16.06
CA SER A 116 19.41 -21.15 -15.58
C SER A 116 19.42 -21.08 -14.04
N SER A 117 19.62 -22.22 -13.38
CA SER A 117 19.75 -22.27 -11.92
C SER A 117 21.17 -22.70 -11.52
N VAL A 118 21.72 -22.06 -10.49
CA VAL A 118 23.01 -22.41 -9.88
C VAL A 118 22.78 -22.76 -8.42
N LEU A 119 23.43 -23.81 -7.92
CA LEU A 119 23.45 -24.15 -6.51
C LEU A 119 24.45 -23.26 -5.78
N ILE A 120 23.97 -22.35 -4.93
CA ILE A 120 24.81 -21.49 -4.08
C ILE A 120 24.57 -21.92 -2.63
N GLY A 121 25.61 -22.46 -1.98
CA GLY A 121 25.50 -22.90 -0.58
C GLY A 121 24.52 -24.06 -0.34
N GLY A 122 24.20 -24.87 -1.37
CA GLY A 122 23.22 -25.95 -1.29
C GLY A 122 21.78 -25.54 -1.61
N GLU A 123 21.54 -24.27 -1.91
CA GLU A 123 20.23 -23.74 -2.30
C GLU A 123 20.18 -23.45 -3.81
N LEU A 124 19.09 -23.83 -4.49
CA LEU A 124 18.89 -23.55 -5.90
C LEU A 124 18.54 -22.08 -6.09
N VAL A 125 19.41 -21.34 -6.80
CA VAL A 125 19.23 -19.92 -7.11
C VAL A 125 19.05 -19.76 -8.62
N ASP A 126 18.02 -19.03 -9.03
CA ASP A 126 17.83 -18.68 -10.45
C ASP A 126 18.72 -17.50 -10.82
N THR A 127 19.46 -17.62 -11.93
CA THR A 127 20.45 -16.60 -12.35
C THR A 127 19.93 -15.70 -13.46
N LYS A 128 18.76 -15.98 -14.03
CA LYS A 128 18.18 -15.14 -15.09
C LYS A 128 17.33 -14.03 -14.49
N THR A 129 18.02 -13.00 -14.00
CA THR A 129 17.39 -11.78 -13.49
C THR A 129 16.84 -10.91 -14.63
N VAL A 130 15.70 -10.28 -14.41
CA VAL A 130 15.17 -9.22 -15.28
C VAL A 130 15.34 -7.87 -14.57
N PRO A 131 15.73 -6.80 -15.29
CA PRO A 131 16.05 -5.51 -14.66
C PRO A 131 14.81 -4.77 -14.14
N ALA A 132 13.66 -5.02 -14.75
CA ALA A 132 12.38 -4.43 -14.37
C ALA A 132 11.24 -5.33 -14.84
N VAL A 133 10.07 -5.14 -14.23
CA VAL A 133 8.80 -5.79 -14.60
C VAL A 133 7.79 -4.72 -14.98
N THR A 134 6.86 -5.05 -15.88
CA THR A 134 5.92 -4.06 -16.44
C THR A 134 4.52 -4.27 -15.90
N PHE A 135 3.85 -3.18 -15.56
CA PHE A 135 2.43 -3.09 -15.25
C PHE A 135 1.74 -2.36 -16.39
N TYR A 136 0.63 -2.92 -16.86
CA TYR A 136 -0.07 -2.48 -18.06
C TYR A 136 -1.32 -1.67 -17.70
N PRO A 137 -1.80 -0.79 -18.60
CA PRO A 137 -2.97 0.05 -18.35
C PRO A 137 -4.30 -0.71 -18.31
N ASP A 138 -4.32 -1.99 -18.64
CA ASP A 138 -5.48 -2.88 -18.49
C ASP A 138 -5.56 -3.54 -17.09
N GLY A 139 -4.59 -3.22 -16.22
CA GLY A 139 -4.52 -3.75 -14.86
C GLY A 139 -3.80 -5.10 -14.72
N THR A 140 -3.23 -5.62 -15.81
CA THR A 140 -2.35 -6.79 -15.82
C THR A 140 -0.89 -6.40 -15.58
N CYS A 141 -0.02 -7.39 -15.43
CA CYS A 141 1.43 -7.20 -15.37
C CYS A 141 2.16 -8.33 -16.10
N SER A 142 3.43 -8.10 -16.45
CA SER A 142 4.31 -9.15 -16.94
C SER A 142 4.32 -10.32 -15.96
N ALA A 143 4.41 -11.57 -16.42
CA ALA A 143 4.60 -12.69 -15.51
C ALA A 143 6.05 -12.68 -14.98
N PHE A 144 6.23 -12.70 -13.66
CA PHE A 144 7.55 -12.69 -13.04
C PHE A 144 7.55 -13.42 -11.70
N ARG A 145 8.75 -13.66 -11.19
CA ARG A 145 8.98 -14.05 -9.80
C ARG A 145 9.87 -12.99 -9.15
N VAL A 146 9.76 -12.81 -7.85
CA VAL A 146 10.69 -11.96 -7.09
C VAL A 146 11.38 -12.83 -6.05
N GLN A 147 12.70 -12.68 -5.95
CA GLN A 147 13.53 -13.38 -4.98
C GLN A 147 14.12 -12.39 -3.99
N PHE A 148 13.86 -12.59 -2.71
CA PHE A 148 14.47 -11.85 -1.61
C PHE A 148 15.56 -12.70 -0.95
N ARG A 149 16.72 -12.11 -0.71
CA ARG A 149 17.81 -12.70 0.09
C ARG A 149 18.29 -11.71 1.13
N SER A 150 18.42 -12.15 2.38
CA SER A 150 19.04 -11.36 3.46
C SER A 150 19.63 -12.32 4.49
N GLY A 151 20.95 -12.52 4.45
CA GLY A 151 21.72 -13.30 5.43
C GLY A 151 21.28 -14.77 5.66
N GLY A 152 20.40 -15.34 4.83
CA GLY A 152 19.78 -16.65 5.02
C GLY A 152 19.08 -17.15 3.75
N ALA A 153 18.16 -18.12 3.91
CA ALA A 153 17.48 -18.78 2.80
C ALA A 153 16.75 -17.79 1.88
N ALA A 154 16.82 -18.05 0.57
CA ALA A 154 16.13 -17.24 -0.42
C ALA A 154 14.62 -17.46 -0.36
N ARG A 155 13.86 -16.36 -0.32
CA ARG A 155 12.40 -16.42 -0.42
C ARG A 155 11.98 -15.98 -1.80
N VAL A 156 11.30 -16.87 -2.53
CA VAL A 156 10.78 -16.61 -3.87
C VAL A 156 9.26 -16.46 -3.81
N LEU A 157 8.73 -15.38 -4.39
CA LEU A 157 7.31 -15.19 -4.63
C LEU A 157 7.04 -15.33 -6.13
N VAL A 158 6.02 -16.09 -6.48
CA VAL A 158 5.54 -16.22 -7.86
C VAL A 158 4.35 -15.27 -8.04
N ILE A 159 4.38 -14.45 -9.10
CA ILE A 159 3.36 -13.43 -9.34
C ILE A 159 2.47 -13.85 -10.51
N ASP A 160 1.17 -13.81 -10.29
CA ASP A 160 0.16 -14.05 -11.32
C ASP A 160 -0.02 -12.80 -12.19
N PRO A 161 0.09 -12.89 -13.53
CA PRO A 161 0.03 -11.73 -14.42
C PRO A 161 -1.36 -11.08 -14.52
N TRP A 162 -2.44 -11.79 -14.20
CA TRP A 162 -3.80 -11.26 -14.32
C TRP A 162 -4.23 -10.44 -13.10
N THR A 163 -3.77 -10.85 -11.92
CA THR A 163 -4.12 -10.22 -10.65
C THR A 163 -2.98 -9.40 -10.06
N CYS A 164 -1.75 -9.58 -10.54
CA CYS A 164 -0.52 -9.07 -9.95
C CYS A 164 -0.37 -9.42 -8.47
N ALA A 165 -1.00 -10.54 -8.07
CA ALA A 165 -0.97 -11.06 -6.72
C ALA A 165 -0.03 -12.26 -6.63
N GLN A 166 0.26 -12.67 -5.40
CA GLN A 166 1.04 -13.89 -5.16
C GLN A 166 0.23 -15.11 -5.58
N VAL A 167 0.84 -15.99 -6.37
CA VAL A 167 0.37 -17.36 -6.53
C VAL A 167 0.67 -18.09 -5.24
N LEU A 168 -0.38 -18.48 -4.51
CA LEU A 168 -0.23 -19.29 -3.31
C LEU A 168 0.21 -20.71 -3.72
N PRO A 169 1.19 -21.30 -3.03
CA PRO A 169 1.48 -22.72 -3.19
C PRO A 169 0.19 -23.51 -2.97
N ARG A 170 -0.05 -24.50 -3.84
CA ARG A 170 -1.16 -25.43 -3.62
C ARG A 170 -0.85 -26.15 -2.30
N GLY A 171 -1.67 -25.92 -1.27
CA GLY A 171 -1.51 -26.62 0.00
C GLY A 171 -1.61 -28.12 -0.24
N ASP A 172 -0.61 -28.87 0.21
CA ASP A 172 -0.65 -30.33 0.21
C ASP A 172 -1.74 -30.77 1.20
N ASN A 173 -2.99 -30.78 0.74
CA ASN A 173 -4.07 -31.48 1.40
C ASN A 173 -3.79 -32.98 1.22
N THR A 174 -2.96 -33.53 2.09
CA THR A 174 -2.87 -34.97 2.31
C THR A 174 -4.23 -35.41 2.87
N PRO A 175 -4.91 -36.39 2.25
CA PRO A 175 -6.18 -36.92 2.77
C PRO A 175 -6.02 -37.62 4.11
#